data_AF-A0A7S4MN52-F1
#
_entry.id   AF-A0A7S4MN52-F1
#
_cell.length_a   1.000
_cell.length_b   1.000
_cell.length_c   1.000
_cell.angle_alpha   90.00
_cell.angle_beta   90.00
_cell.angle_gamma   90.00
#
_symmetry.space_group_name_H-M   'P 1'
#
loop_
_entity.id
_entity.type
_entity.pdbx_description
1 polymer ?
#
loop_
_entity_poly.entity_id
_entity_poly.type
_entity_poly.pdbx_seq_one_letter_code
_entity_poly.pdbx_strand_id
1 'polypeptide(L)'
;AAAGTPGAAAAANGPPPLAYQSLTVEQILNSFQSHLDRDARVFLQEAQRVARYDAVLRDSQRSISALTGEVHRLMIRQGELDRTLNGVGGYQRQLGDTLEGLEGHIDELFASQSHLTPEDADVERERAYALAIDLEGRLGSMTRAIESVGNELEAAQERVFASGSSGAEGEVADIMRILNNHHEALAFLEGAARSVETDTGTVGRALVGAEGGPAGM
;
A
#
# COMPACT_ATOMS: atom_id res chain seq x y z
N ALA A 1 -52.83 -20.19 22.38
CA ALA A 1 -53.01 -20.74 21.03
C ALA A 1 -52.43 -22.14 21.02
N ALA A 2 -53.29 -23.14 20.81
CA ALA A 2 -52.96 -24.55 20.79
C ALA A 2 -52.82 -25.04 19.34
N ALA A 3 -51.75 -25.78 19.06
CA ALA A 3 -51.56 -26.69 17.94
C ALA A 3 -50.25 -27.43 18.26
N GLY A 4 -50.12 -28.74 18.35
CA GLY A 4 -50.91 -29.83 17.80
C GLY A 4 -49.88 -30.86 17.31
N THR A 5 -49.58 -31.87 18.11
CA THR A 5 -49.00 -33.13 17.60
C THR A 5 -50.15 -33.95 16.98
N PRO A 6 -49.92 -34.70 15.89
CA PRO A 6 -49.41 -36.06 16.09
C PRO A 6 -48.56 -36.66 14.95
N GLY A 7 -47.73 -37.64 15.32
CA GLY A 7 -47.73 -38.93 14.61
C GLY A 7 -46.85 -39.08 13.37
N ALA A 8 -45.55 -39.28 13.58
CA ALA A 8 -44.71 -40.05 12.64
C ALA A 8 -44.49 -41.47 13.20
N ALA A 9 -45.58 -42.23 13.29
CA ALA A 9 -45.57 -43.65 13.65
C ALA A 9 -46.46 -44.41 12.66
N ALA A 10 -46.05 -44.50 11.39
CA ALA A 10 -46.64 -45.39 10.40
C ALA A 10 -45.75 -45.44 9.14
N ALA A 11 -44.65 -46.18 9.20
CA ALA A 11 -43.95 -46.68 8.01
C ALA A 11 -43.29 -48.03 8.33
N ALA A 12 -44.07 -48.94 8.92
CA ALA A 12 -43.73 -50.35 8.96
C ALA A 12 -44.91 -51.08 8.32
N ASN A 13 -44.64 -51.91 7.31
CA ASN A 13 -45.57 -52.78 6.57
C ASN A 13 -46.13 -52.25 5.23
N GLY A 14 -45.28 -51.67 4.38
CA GLY A 14 -45.46 -51.82 2.93
C GLY A 14 -44.90 -53.18 2.48
N PRO A 15 -45.47 -53.86 1.45
CA PRO A 15 -44.85 -55.05 0.90
C PRO A 15 -43.40 -54.74 0.54
N PRO A 16 -42.44 -55.63 0.89
CA PRO A 16 -41.03 -55.36 0.63
C PRO A 16 -40.84 -55.06 -0.86
N PRO A 17 -39.94 -54.12 -1.23
CA PRO A 17 -39.74 -53.71 -2.62
C PRO A 17 -39.62 -54.96 -3.51
N LEU A 18 -40.23 -54.96 -4.70
CA LEU A 18 -40.35 -56.14 -5.58
C LEU A 18 -39.01 -56.86 -5.88
N ALA A 19 -37.88 -56.16 -5.72
CA ALA A 19 -36.53 -56.71 -5.79
C ALA A 19 -36.18 -57.73 -4.67
N TYR A 20 -36.91 -57.73 -3.56
CA TYR A 20 -36.65 -58.60 -2.39
C TYR A 20 -37.64 -59.76 -2.27
N GLN A 21 -38.65 -59.84 -3.15
CA GLN A 21 -39.67 -60.90 -3.13
C GLN A 21 -39.26 -62.13 -3.96
N SER A 22 -38.33 -61.98 -4.91
CA SER A 22 -37.82 -63.05 -5.78
C SER A 22 -36.45 -63.61 -5.36
N LEU A 23 -35.86 -63.07 -4.29
CA LEU A 23 -34.55 -63.48 -3.77
C LEU A 23 -34.68 -64.18 -2.42
N THR A 24 -33.81 -65.16 -2.18
CA THR A 24 -33.73 -65.84 -0.88
C THR A 24 -33.23 -64.86 0.19
N VAL A 25 -33.66 -65.03 1.45
CA VAL A 25 -33.25 -64.17 2.58
C VAL A 25 -31.73 -63.99 2.66
N GLU A 26 -30.99 -65.04 2.30
CA GLU A 26 -29.51 -65.04 2.27
C GLU A 26 -28.92 -64.17 1.14
N GLN A 27 -29.57 -64.11 -0.03
CA GLN A 27 -29.16 -63.19 -1.11
C GLN A 27 -29.46 -61.72 -0.76
N ILE A 28 -30.55 -61.47 -0.03
CA ILE A 28 -30.89 -60.14 0.48
C ILE A 28 -29.86 -59.69 1.52
N LEU A 29 -29.47 -60.58 2.43
CA LEU A 29 -28.45 -60.31 3.43
C LEU A 29 -27.08 -60.02 2.79
N ASN A 30 -26.68 -60.82 1.79
CA ASN A 30 -25.45 -60.59 1.03
C ASN A 30 -25.48 -59.27 0.24
N SER A 31 -26.62 -58.90 -0.34
CA SER A 31 -26.81 -57.60 -1.03
C SER A 31 -26.65 -56.43 -0.07
N PHE A 32 -27.32 -56.48 1.10
CA PHE A 32 -27.16 -55.44 2.12
C PHE A 32 -25.75 -55.36 2.67
N GLN A 33 -25.07 -56.50 2.87
CA GLN A 33 -23.68 -56.52 3.31
C GLN A 33 -22.76 -55.91 2.25
N SER A 34 -22.96 -56.24 0.96
CA SER A 34 -22.22 -55.62 -0.13
C SER A 34 -22.49 -54.12 -0.28
N HIS A 35 -23.74 -53.68 -0.06
CA HIS A 35 -24.10 -52.26 -0.11
C HIS A 35 -23.51 -51.50 1.07
N LEU A 36 -23.57 -52.07 2.28
CA LEU A 36 -22.94 -51.50 3.48
C LEU A 36 -21.42 -51.38 3.32
N ASP A 37 -20.75 -52.40 2.79
CA ASP A 37 -19.31 -52.33 2.53
C ASP A 37 -18.96 -51.27 1.48
N ARG A 38 -19.79 -51.10 0.45
CA ARG A 38 -19.62 -50.06 -0.56
C ARG A 38 -19.82 -48.67 0.02
N ASP A 39 -20.90 -48.47 0.76
CA ASP A 39 -21.23 -47.19 1.38
C ASP A 39 -20.21 -46.82 2.46
N ALA A 40 -19.70 -47.79 3.23
CA ALA A 40 -18.62 -47.57 4.19
C ALA A 40 -17.33 -47.09 3.50
N ARG A 41 -16.97 -47.65 2.34
CA ARG A 41 -15.82 -47.20 1.55
C ARG A 41 -16.00 -45.79 1.00
N VAL A 42 -17.17 -45.48 0.45
CA VAL A 42 -17.48 -44.13 -0.07
C VAL A 42 -17.50 -43.11 1.07
N PHE A 43 -18.10 -43.46 2.21
CA PHE A 43 -18.13 -42.61 3.39
C PHE A 43 -16.72 -42.29 3.89
N LEU A 44 -15.82 -43.27 3.93
CA LEU A 44 -14.42 -43.04 4.30
C LEU A 44 -13.70 -42.11 3.32
N GLN A 45 -13.92 -42.27 2.01
CA GLN A 45 -13.35 -41.38 1.00
C GLN A 45 -13.88 -39.94 1.15
N GLU A 46 -15.17 -39.77 1.36
CA GLU A 46 -15.78 -38.45 1.58
C GLU A 46 -15.32 -37.84 2.90
N ALA A 47 -15.20 -38.62 3.98
CA ALA A 47 -14.66 -38.14 5.25
C ALA A 47 -13.20 -37.66 5.09
N GLN A 48 -12.38 -38.36 4.31
CA GLN A 48 -11.01 -37.92 4.00
C GLN A 48 -11.01 -36.64 3.15
N ARG A 49 -11.93 -36.52 2.19
CA ARG A 49 -12.09 -35.32 1.37
C ARG A 49 -12.49 -34.10 2.21
N VAL A 50 -13.45 -34.28 3.12
CA VAL A 50 -13.89 -33.25 4.08
C VAL A 50 -12.74 -32.85 4.99
N ALA A 51 -11.96 -33.79 5.51
CA ALA A 51 -10.78 -33.48 6.34
C ALA A 51 -9.74 -32.63 5.59
N ARG A 52 -9.52 -32.90 4.30
CA ARG A 52 -8.64 -32.07 3.47
C ARG A 52 -9.20 -30.66 3.27
N TYR A 53 -10.50 -30.53 3.00
CA TYR A 53 -11.13 -29.22 2.85
C TYR A 53 -11.12 -28.42 4.15
N ASP A 54 -11.31 -29.08 5.29
CA ASP A 54 -11.23 -28.45 6.61
C ASP A 54 -9.81 -27.92 6.90
N ALA A 55 -8.76 -28.64 6.47
CA ALA A 55 -7.39 -28.14 6.55
C ALA A 55 -7.20 -26.85 5.71
N VAL A 56 -7.65 -26.84 4.46
CA VAL A 56 -7.58 -25.65 3.58
C VAL A 56 -8.40 -24.49 4.14
N LEU A 57 -9.57 -24.77 4.73
CA LEU A 57 -10.42 -23.74 5.34
C LEU A 57 -9.74 -23.11 6.56
N ARG A 58 -9.09 -23.91 7.41
CA ARG A 58 -8.29 -23.39 8.53
C ARG A 58 -7.12 -22.53 8.05
N ASP A 59 -6.44 -22.93 6.99
CA ASP A 59 -5.32 -22.15 6.43
C ASP A 59 -5.82 -20.82 5.87
N SER A 60 -6.92 -20.86 5.13
CA SER A 60 -7.59 -19.67 4.61
C SER A 60 -8.04 -18.74 5.74
N GLN A 61 -8.61 -19.29 6.82
CA GLN A 61 -9.01 -18.52 8.00
C GLN A 61 -7.80 -17.85 8.68
N ARG A 62 -6.67 -18.54 8.79
CA ARG A 62 -5.43 -17.97 9.33
C ARG A 62 -4.92 -16.82 8.45
N SER A 63 -4.93 -17.00 7.13
CA SER A 63 -4.56 -15.95 6.18
C SER A 63 -5.49 -14.74 6.25
N ILE A 64 -6.80 -14.95 6.33
CA ILE A 64 -7.79 -13.86 6.47
C ILE A 64 -7.59 -13.12 7.79
N SER A 65 -7.33 -13.84 8.88
CA SER A 65 -7.03 -13.23 10.18
C SER A 65 -5.77 -12.35 10.13
N ALA A 66 -4.71 -12.83 9.47
CA ALA A 66 -3.47 -12.07 9.29
C ALA A 66 -3.70 -10.81 8.44
N LEU A 67 -4.36 -10.96 7.29
CA LEU A 67 -4.73 -9.84 6.41
C LEU A 67 -5.60 -8.82 7.14
N THR A 68 -6.58 -9.27 7.93
CA THR A 68 -7.42 -8.37 8.73
C THR A 68 -6.59 -7.56 9.73
N GLY A 69 -5.58 -8.19 10.36
CA GLY A 69 -4.64 -7.49 11.23
C GLY A 69 -3.82 -6.43 10.49
N GLU A 70 -3.34 -6.74 9.28
CA GLU A 70 -2.62 -5.79 8.43
C GLU A 70 -3.51 -4.64 7.96
N VAL A 71 -4.73 -4.93 7.51
CA VAL A 71 -5.72 -3.91 7.12
C VAL A 71 -6.03 -3.00 8.30
N HIS A 72 -6.21 -3.54 9.50
CA HIS A 72 -6.45 -2.71 10.69
C HIS A 72 -5.27 -1.78 10.98
N ARG A 73 -4.03 -2.26 10.88
CA ARG A 73 -2.83 -1.42 11.01
C ARG A 73 -2.78 -0.35 9.92
N LEU A 74 -3.14 -0.69 8.68
CA LEU A 74 -3.21 0.25 7.57
C LEU A 74 -4.27 1.33 7.82
N MET A 75 -5.44 0.97 8.34
CA MET A 75 -6.48 1.94 8.70
C MET A 75 -6.02 2.92 9.79
N ILE A 76 -5.27 2.44 10.79
CA ILE A 76 -4.67 3.32 11.80
C ILE A 76 -3.69 4.30 11.15
N ARG A 77 -2.79 3.80 10.30
CA ARG A 77 -1.83 4.64 9.56
C ARG A 77 -2.52 5.65 8.64
N GLN A 78 -3.59 5.24 7.96
CA GLN A 78 -4.39 6.15 7.13
C GLN A 78 -5.01 7.25 7.99
N GLY A 79 -5.58 6.91 9.15
CA GLY A 79 -6.13 7.91 10.07
C GLY A 79 -5.06 8.86 10.63
N GLU A 80 -3.84 8.38 10.87
CA GLU A 80 -2.69 9.23 11.20
C GLU A 80 -2.31 10.16 10.03
N LEU A 81 -2.24 9.62 8.81
CA LEU A 81 -1.98 10.40 7.61
C LEU A 81 -3.03 11.50 7.43
N ASP A 82 -4.31 11.19 7.56
CA ASP A 82 -5.40 12.16 7.46
C ASP A 82 -5.26 13.27 8.51
N ARG A 83 -4.85 12.94 9.75
CA ARG A 83 -4.56 13.96 10.77
C ARG A 83 -3.37 14.84 10.38
N THR A 84 -2.29 14.25 9.86
CA THR A 84 -1.13 15.03 9.42
C THR A 84 -1.48 15.94 8.24
N LEU A 85 -2.24 15.46 7.26
CA LEU A 85 -2.71 16.25 6.13
C LEU A 85 -3.63 17.39 6.58
N ASN A 86 -4.55 17.14 7.51
CA ASN A 86 -5.38 18.18 8.10
C ASN A 86 -4.54 19.21 8.88
N GLY A 87 -3.49 18.77 9.58
CA GLY A 87 -2.53 19.64 10.25
C GLY A 87 -1.78 20.53 9.25
N VAL A 88 -1.22 19.94 8.19
CA VAL A 88 -0.54 20.67 7.11
C VAL A 88 -1.49 21.67 6.44
N GLY A 89 -2.72 21.27 6.12
CA GLY A 89 -3.73 22.17 5.56
C GLY A 89 -4.18 23.26 6.54
N GLY A 90 -4.09 23.03 7.85
CA GLY A 90 -4.26 24.07 8.87
C GLY A 90 -3.12 25.08 8.86
N TYR A 91 -1.87 24.60 8.85
CA TYR A 91 -0.69 25.45 8.79
C TYR A 91 -0.61 26.27 7.49
N GLN A 92 -0.95 25.66 6.34
CA GLN A 92 -1.02 26.37 5.06
C GLN A 92 -2.04 27.50 5.08
N ARG A 93 -3.23 27.28 5.67
CA ARG A 93 -4.24 28.33 5.83
C ARG A 93 -3.76 29.44 6.74
N GLN A 94 -3.22 29.09 7.92
CA GLN A 94 -2.67 30.09 8.83
C GLN A 94 -1.54 30.89 8.18
N LEU A 95 -0.65 30.24 7.42
CA LEU A 95 0.41 30.93 6.69
C LEU A 95 -0.18 31.88 5.63
N GLY A 96 -1.21 31.44 4.91
CA GLY A 96 -1.96 32.27 3.97
C GLY A 96 -2.56 33.50 4.64
N ASP A 97 -3.29 33.32 5.74
CA ASP A 97 -3.90 34.43 6.50
C ASP A 97 -2.83 35.40 7.03
N THR A 98 -1.68 34.88 7.50
CA THR A 98 -0.57 35.73 7.95
C THR A 98 0.09 36.49 6.81
N LEU A 99 0.23 35.88 5.62
CA LEU A 99 0.77 36.54 4.44
C LEU A 99 -0.18 37.63 3.95
N GLU A 100 -1.48 37.37 3.88
CA GLU A 100 -2.49 38.37 3.49
C GLU A 100 -2.50 39.56 4.47
N GLY A 101 -2.35 39.30 5.78
CA GLY A 101 -2.19 40.36 6.77
C GLY A 101 -0.90 41.18 6.58
N LEU A 102 0.21 40.52 6.26
CA LEU A 102 1.48 41.21 5.96
C LEU A 102 1.41 42.01 4.66
N GLU A 103 0.79 41.48 3.62
CA GLU A 103 0.53 42.17 2.35
C GLU A 103 -0.30 43.43 2.60
N GLY A 104 -1.38 43.33 3.38
CA GLY A 104 -2.18 44.50 3.76
C GLY A 104 -1.39 45.56 4.53
N HIS A 105 -0.53 45.17 5.48
CA HIS A 105 0.33 46.12 6.18
C HIS A 105 1.39 46.75 5.26
N ILE A 106 1.92 46.00 4.30
CA ILE A 106 2.87 46.50 3.30
C ILE A 106 2.16 47.52 2.40
N ASP A 107 0.94 47.22 1.93
CA ASP A 107 0.13 48.13 1.12
C ASP A 107 -0.19 49.43 1.87
N GLU A 108 -0.53 49.36 3.16
CA GLU A 108 -0.76 50.54 4.00
C GLU A 108 0.53 51.37 4.16
N LEU A 109 1.68 50.71 4.33
CA LEU A 109 2.98 51.38 4.40
C LEU A 109 3.31 52.09 3.09
N PHE A 110 3.11 51.44 1.94
CA PHE A 110 3.30 52.06 0.62
C PHE A 110 2.33 53.22 0.38
N ALA A 111 1.06 53.08 0.77
CA ALA A 111 0.07 54.16 0.68
C ALA A 111 0.49 55.35 1.55
N SER A 112 1.02 55.12 2.75
CA SER A 112 1.52 56.16 3.65
C SER A 112 2.77 56.87 3.10
N GLN A 113 3.68 56.13 2.45
CA GLN A 113 4.90 56.67 1.82
C GLN A 113 4.70 57.19 0.40
N SER A 114 3.49 57.10 -0.16
CA SER A 114 3.20 57.54 -1.55
C SER A 114 3.53 59.01 -1.85
N HIS A 115 3.73 59.84 -0.82
CA HIS A 115 4.13 61.24 -0.92
C HIS A 115 5.65 61.46 -1.04
N LEU A 116 6.46 60.42 -0.82
CA LEU A 116 7.92 60.46 -0.95
C LEU A 116 8.29 60.11 -2.40
N THR A 117 9.10 60.95 -3.04
CA THR A 117 9.67 60.63 -4.35
C THR A 117 10.72 59.53 -4.21
N PRO A 118 10.63 58.40 -4.93
CA PRO A 118 11.63 57.34 -4.88
C PRO A 118 13.01 57.89 -5.24
N GLU A 119 14.04 57.50 -4.48
CA GLU A 119 15.43 57.83 -4.81
C GLU A 119 15.92 56.89 -5.94
N ASP A 120 16.83 57.37 -6.81
CA ASP A 120 17.37 56.56 -7.91
C ASP A 120 18.01 55.24 -7.41
N ALA A 121 18.52 55.23 -6.18
CA ALA A 121 19.07 54.04 -5.53
C ALA A 121 18.00 52.99 -5.15
N ASP A 122 16.77 53.41 -4.84
CA ASP A 122 15.66 52.51 -4.53
C ASP A 122 15.10 51.88 -5.81
N VAL A 123 15.00 52.67 -6.88
CA VAL A 123 14.56 52.20 -8.21
C VAL A 123 15.49 51.13 -8.76
N GLU A 124 16.81 51.33 -8.66
CA GLU A 124 17.78 50.33 -9.15
C GLU A 124 17.76 49.05 -8.31
N ARG A 125 17.53 49.17 -7.01
CA ARG A 125 17.38 48.02 -6.10
C ARG A 125 16.13 47.22 -6.41
N GLU A 126 15.00 47.90 -6.64
CA GLU A 126 13.74 47.24 -7.00
C GLU A 126 13.85 46.50 -8.34
N ARG A 127 14.54 47.08 -9.34
CA ARG A 127 14.85 46.38 -10.59
C ARG A 127 15.67 45.10 -10.38
N ALA A 128 16.65 45.13 -9.49
CA ALA A 128 17.46 43.96 -9.19
C ALA A 128 16.63 42.84 -8.53
N TYR A 129 15.74 43.18 -7.59
CA TYR A 129 14.83 42.20 -6.97
C TYR A 129 13.79 41.67 -7.96
N ALA A 130 13.22 42.53 -8.82
CA ALA A 130 12.28 42.11 -9.85
C ALA A 130 12.91 41.12 -10.84
N LEU A 131 14.18 41.34 -11.23
CA LEU A 131 14.93 40.41 -12.06
C LEU A 131 15.15 39.07 -11.35
N ALA A 132 15.52 39.09 -10.07
CA ALA A 132 15.68 37.87 -9.27
C ALA A 132 14.39 37.03 -9.22
N ILE A 133 13.23 37.68 -9.04
CA ILE A 133 11.91 37.03 -9.06
C ILE A 133 11.60 36.44 -10.44
N ASP A 134 11.88 37.15 -11.54
CA ASP A 134 11.68 36.61 -12.90
C ASP A 134 12.60 35.39 -13.15
N LEU A 135 13.85 35.45 -12.70
CA LEU A 135 14.79 34.33 -12.82
C LEU A 135 14.30 33.11 -12.02
N GLU A 136 13.84 33.30 -10.78
CA GLU A 136 13.27 32.24 -9.95
C GLU A 136 12.02 31.64 -10.60
N GLY A 137 11.13 32.49 -11.13
CA GLY A 137 9.94 32.05 -11.86
C GLY A 137 10.28 31.21 -13.11
N ARG A 138 11.31 31.61 -13.86
CA ARG A 138 11.81 30.87 -15.02
C ARG A 138 12.48 29.56 -14.64
N LEU A 139 13.27 29.53 -13.57
CA LEU A 139 13.87 28.28 -13.07
C LEU A 139 12.77 27.33 -12.57
N GLY A 140 11.79 27.82 -11.83
CA GLY A 140 10.66 27.02 -11.37
C GLY A 140 9.81 26.47 -12.52
N SER A 141 9.58 27.25 -13.58
CA SER A 141 8.88 26.74 -14.77
C SER A 141 9.70 25.73 -15.54
N MET A 142 11.02 25.91 -15.63
CA MET A 142 11.94 24.95 -16.25
C MET A 142 11.99 23.64 -15.46
N THR A 143 12.03 23.67 -14.13
CA THR A 143 11.95 22.47 -13.28
C THR A 143 10.65 21.72 -13.53
N ARG A 144 9.50 22.41 -13.51
CA ARG A 144 8.20 21.78 -13.83
C ARG A 144 8.15 21.23 -15.26
N ALA A 145 8.77 21.91 -16.23
CA ALA A 145 8.87 21.42 -17.60
C ALA A 145 9.72 20.15 -17.69
N ILE A 146 10.84 20.08 -16.97
CA ILE A 146 11.68 18.88 -16.90
C ILE A 146 10.93 17.73 -16.22
N GLU A 147 10.22 17.99 -15.11
CA GLU A 147 9.35 17.01 -14.46
C GLU A 147 8.25 16.51 -15.41
N SER A 148 7.60 17.40 -16.16
CA SER A 148 6.61 17.03 -17.19
C SER A 148 7.22 16.16 -18.28
N VAL A 149 8.40 16.53 -18.80
CA VAL A 149 9.11 15.73 -19.80
C VAL A 149 9.52 14.37 -19.23
N GLY A 150 9.91 14.30 -17.96
CA GLY A 150 10.17 13.04 -17.25
C GLY A 150 8.92 12.15 -17.16
N ASN A 151 7.79 12.72 -16.75
CA ASN A 151 6.52 12.02 -16.68
C ASN A 151 6.01 11.59 -18.06
N GLU A 152 6.18 12.43 -19.09
CA GLU A 152 5.85 12.11 -20.48
C GLU A 152 6.75 11.01 -21.04
N LEU A 153 8.04 11.00 -20.66
CA LEU A 153 8.97 9.94 -21.02
C LEU A 153 8.58 8.62 -20.33
N GLU A 154 8.23 8.64 -19.04
CA GLU A 154 7.74 7.45 -18.34
C GLU A 154 6.45 6.93 -18.98
N ALA A 155 5.51 7.83 -19.31
CA ALA A 155 4.27 7.46 -19.99
C ALA A 155 4.50 6.94 -21.43
N ALA A 156 5.46 7.52 -22.17
CA ALA A 156 5.83 7.05 -23.50
C ALA A 156 6.53 5.68 -23.42
N GLN A 157 7.40 5.50 -22.44
CA GLN A 157 8.06 4.24 -22.14
C GLN A 157 7.01 3.17 -21.81
N GLU A 158 6.06 3.46 -20.92
CA GLU A 158 4.98 2.54 -20.57
C GLU A 158 4.09 2.22 -21.78
N ARG A 159 3.82 3.17 -22.68
CA ARG A 159 3.10 2.91 -23.93
C ARG A 159 3.89 2.07 -24.93
N VAL A 160 5.19 2.29 -25.09
CA VAL A 160 6.05 1.48 -25.97
C VAL A 160 6.11 0.04 -25.48
N PHE A 161 6.21 -0.14 -24.16
CA PHE A 161 6.18 -1.46 -23.55
C PHE A 161 4.78 -2.10 -23.61
N ALA A 162 3.70 -1.36 -23.33
CA ALA A 162 2.33 -1.88 -23.37
C ALA A 162 1.79 -2.11 -24.80
N SER A 163 2.23 -1.33 -25.79
CA SER A 163 1.80 -1.45 -27.19
C SER A 163 2.47 -2.62 -27.92
N GLY A 164 3.53 -3.20 -27.36
CA GLY A 164 4.24 -4.35 -27.94
C GLY A 164 3.69 -5.71 -27.52
N SER A 165 2.94 -5.80 -26.42
CA SER A 165 2.79 -7.08 -25.73
C SER A 165 1.43 -7.30 -25.06
N SER A 166 0.51 -7.92 -25.79
CA SER A 166 -0.53 -8.74 -25.13
C SER A 166 0.08 -10.11 -24.79
N GLY A 167 0.74 -10.23 -23.63
CA GLY A 167 1.35 -11.48 -23.15
C GLY A 167 2.66 -11.30 -22.37
N ALA A 168 3.45 -12.38 -22.28
CA ALA A 168 4.68 -12.50 -21.46
C ALA A 168 5.73 -11.37 -21.63
N GLU A 169 5.72 -10.63 -22.75
CA GLU A 169 6.60 -9.47 -22.95
C GLU A 169 6.21 -8.26 -22.07
N GLY A 170 4.93 -8.13 -21.67
CA GLY A 170 4.48 -7.11 -20.73
C GLY A 170 4.94 -7.40 -19.30
N GLU A 171 4.94 -8.68 -18.91
CA GLU A 171 5.53 -9.11 -17.64
C GLU A 171 7.05 -8.85 -17.59
N VAL A 172 7.74 -8.95 -18.72
CA VAL A 172 9.17 -8.57 -18.82
C VAL A 172 9.36 -7.06 -18.63
N ALA A 173 8.47 -6.24 -19.18
CA ALA A 173 8.52 -4.79 -18.97
C ALA A 173 8.28 -4.42 -17.50
N ASP A 174 7.33 -5.08 -16.83
CA ASP A 174 7.07 -4.90 -15.40
C ASP A 174 8.29 -5.32 -14.56
N ILE A 175 8.94 -6.45 -14.91
CA ILE A 175 10.16 -6.89 -14.24
C ILE A 175 11.28 -5.86 -14.44
N MET A 176 11.45 -5.31 -15.64
CA MET A 176 12.45 -4.27 -15.90
C MET A 176 12.17 -2.99 -15.11
N ARG A 177 10.91 -2.59 -14.96
CA ARG A 177 10.51 -1.45 -14.12
C ARG A 177 10.84 -1.69 -12.65
N ILE A 178 10.49 -2.87 -12.13
CA ILE A 178 10.81 -3.26 -10.75
C ILE A 178 12.32 -3.29 -10.54
N LEU A 179 13.07 -3.84 -11.49
CA LEU A 179 14.52 -3.91 -11.41
C LEU A 179 15.15 -2.51 -11.45
N ASN A 180 14.63 -1.60 -12.26
CA ASN A 180 15.09 -0.22 -12.29
C ASN A 180 14.82 0.48 -10.94
N ASN A 181 13.63 0.31 -10.38
CA ASN A 181 13.30 0.84 -9.05
C ASN A 181 14.18 0.23 -7.96
N HIS A 182 14.42 -1.09 -8.01
CA HIS A 182 15.34 -1.76 -7.08
C HIS A 182 16.78 -1.28 -7.26
N HIS A 183 17.23 -1.01 -8.48
CA HIS A 183 18.55 -0.47 -8.74
C HIS A 183 18.70 0.93 -8.15
N GLU A 184 17.71 1.81 -8.34
CA GLU A 184 17.67 3.13 -7.73
C GLU A 184 17.66 3.05 -6.20
N ALA A 185 16.84 2.16 -5.63
CA ALA A 185 16.80 1.92 -4.19
C ALA A 185 18.14 1.41 -3.64
N LEU A 186 18.82 0.52 -4.36
CA LEU A 186 20.15 0.02 -3.99
C LEU A 186 21.23 1.10 -4.12
N ALA A 187 21.20 1.92 -5.18
CA ALA A 187 22.12 3.03 -5.36
C ALA A 187 21.94 4.08 -4.26
N PHE A 188 20.69 4.37 -3.88
CA PHE A 188 20.39 5.22 -2.73
C PHE A 188 20.93 4.62 -1.43
N LEU A 189 20.73 3.32 -1.19
CA LEU A 189 21.20 2.64 0.00
C LEU A 189 22.74 2.60 0.05
N GLU A 190 23.42 2.39 -1.08
CA GLU A 190 24.87 2.48 -1.19
C GLU A 190 25.38 3.89 -0.86
N GLY A 191 24.72 4.93 -1.38
CA GLY A 191 25.02 6.32 -1.06
C GLY A 191 24.84 6.63 0.43
N ALA A 192 23.71 6.19 1.02
CA ALA A 192 23.42 6.35 2.44
C ALA A 192 24.42 5.58 3.30
N ALA A 193 24.80 4.36 2.92
CA ALA A 193 25.79 3.56 3.63
C ALA A 193 27.17 4.23 3.62
N ARG A 194 27.60 4.77 2.48
CA ARG A 194 28.83 5.57 2.38
C ARG A 194 28.79 6.81 3.25
N SER A 195 27.67 7.52 3.29
CA SER A 195 27.48 8.67 4.18
C SER A 195 27.64 8.27 5.65
N VAL A 196 26.99 7.17 6.06
CA VAL A 196 27.10 6.64 7.43
C VAL A 196 28.52 6.18 7.74
N GLU A 197 29.23 5.58 6.78
CA GLU A 197 30.63 5.19 6.94
C GLU A 197 31.54 6.41 7.13
N THR A 198 31.33 7.48 6.35
CA THR A 198 32.06 8.74 6.54
C THR A 198 31.74 9.39 7.87
N ASP A 199 30.48 9.43 8.28
CA ASP A 199 30.05 9.98 9.57
C ASP A 199 30.65 9.17 10.73
N THR A 200 30.63 7.85 10.64
CA THR A 200 31.25 6.96 11.63
C THR A 200 32.77 7.16 11.66
N GLY A 201 33.41 7.35 10.50
CA GLY A 201 34.84 7.65 10.41
C GLY A 201 35.20 9.02 11.02
N THR A 202 34.37 10.04 10.84
CA THR A 202 34.56 11.36 11.47
C THR A 202 34.34 11.30 12.98
N VAL A 203 33.31 10.61 13.46
CA VAL A 203 33.07 10.38 14.89
C VAL A 203 34.21 9.56 15.50
N GLY A 204 34.67 8.51 14.83
CA GLY A 204 35.82 7.71 15.27
C GLY A 204 37.09 8.55 15.37
N ARG A 205 37.34 9.44 14.41
CA ARG A 205 38.48 10.38 14.47
C ARG A 205 38.32 11.41 15.58
N ALA A 206 37.11 11.92 15.82
CA ALA A 206 36.81 12.84 16.91
C ALA A 206 37.00 12.18 18.28
N LEU A 207 36.62 10.91 18.44
CA LEU A 207 36.83 10.14 19.67
C LEU A 207 38.33 9.85 19.92
N VAL A 208 39.07 9.45 18.89
CA VAL A 208 40.54 9.26 19.00
C VAL A 208 41.26 10.58 19.28
N GLY A 209 40.79 11.69 18.69
CA GLY A 209 41.30 13.04 18.99
C GLY A 209 40.95 13.51 20.41
N ALA A 210 39.82 13.07 20.96
CA ALA A 210 39.41 13.37 22.34
C ALA A 210 40.18 12.52 23.38
N GLU A 211 40.52 11.27 23.07
CA GLU A 211 41.40 10.45 23.91
C GLU A 211 42.89 10.83 23.81
N GLY A 212 43.30 11.52 22.73
CA GLY A 212 44.67 11.99 22.50
C GLY A 212 45.02 13.37 23.08
N GLY A 213 44.13 14.00 23.86
CA GLY A 213 44.41 15.27 24.55
C GLY A 213 45.58 15.11 25.54
N PRO A 214 46.55 16.06 25.58
CA PRO A 214 47.92 15.80 26.01
C PRO A 214 48.04 15.41 27.49
N ALA A 215 48.42 14.15 27.74
CA ALA A 215 49.14 13.76 28.95
C ALA A 215 50.63 14.05 28.73
N GLY A 216 51.10 15.23 29.09
CA GLY A 216 52.54 15.54 29.06
C GLY A 216 52.90 17.02 29.16
N MET A 217 53.23 17.41 30.40
CA MET A 217 54.04 18.56 30.85
C MET A 217 53.49 19.99 30.70
#